data_AF-A0A5J4VQF1-F1
#
_entry.id   AF-A0A5J4VQF1-F1
#
_cell.length_a   1.000
_cell.length_b   1.000
_cell.length_c   1.000
_cell.angle_alpha   90.00
_cell.angle_beta   90.00
_cell.angle_gamma   90.00
#
_symmetry.space_group_name_H-M   'P 1'
#
loop_
_entity.id
_entity.type
_entity.pdbx_description
1 polymer ?
#
loop_
_entity_poly.entity_id
_entity_poly.type
_entity_poly.pdbx_seq_one_letter_code
_entity_poly.pdbx_strand_id
1 'polypeptide(L)'
;MIQQNRQAIYNLVPVFILAALLRGLPGISSLVYLNGVWNDAGGIEFDVSAKGVAGDFEITDANPFKDGISVKDQSFYALTKEQVADLSIFIPLTQNEKSCNYVLDQYERNIYSALGIIAKFVANVDIAPSITHLIKNSPNSVKFHNRPLGTSDLYKDEEFTLDCSLITNFTYLNQAIKKEGVVSSKCIPNVVNIPENVSKCVDETIEYKTYLKNFTEGRFIAATENTLRELLIRFGPVYVTDSVVIGWEGDNFTVVKFNDDQVLEVVDEPKSRFVLNVGWVLFEVPDAVAVVKIALKLILTAVILPIFALFI
;
A
#
# COMPACT_ATOMS: atom_id res chain seq x y z
N MET A 1 -4.34 -27.83 -3.65
CA MET A 1 -3.10 -27.03 -3.58
C MET A 1 -3.32 -25.60 -3.04
N ILE A 2 -4.57 -25.13 -2.88
CA ILE A 2 -4.90 -23.75 -2.47
C ILE A 2 -4.81 -23.52 -0.94
N GLN A 3 -4.89 -24.56 -0.11
CA GLN A 3 -4.84 -24.40 1.35
C GLN A 3 -3.43 -24.20 1.95
N GLN A 4 -2.35 -24.57 1.26
CA GLN A 4 -0.99 -24.39 1.79
C GLN A 4 -0.45 -22.95 1.62
N ASN A 5 -1.08 -22.11 0.78
CA ASN A 5 -0.64 -20.74 0.50
C ASN A 5 -1.15 -19.67 1.49
N ARG A 6 -1.97 -20.04 2.49
CA ARG A 6 -2.39 -19.11 3.57
C ARG A 6 -1.31 -18.91 4.64
N GLN A 7 -0.25 -19.73 4.66
CA GLN A 7 0.76 -19.69 5.71
C GLN A 7 1.71 -18.47 5.65
N ALA A 8 1.87 -17.82 4.49
CA ALA A 8 2.85 -16.73 4.32
C ALA A 8 2.43 -15.39 4.98
N ILE A 9 1.15 -15.19 5.30
CA ILE A 9 0.68 -14.03 6.08
C ILE A 9 1.25 -14.08 7.53
N TYR A 10 1.71 -15.24 7.99
CA TYR A 10 2.10 -15.45 9.38
C TYR A 10 3.53 -15.05 9.75
N ASN A 11 4.39 -14.59 8.83
CA ASN A 11 5.78 -14.32 9.20
C ASN A 11 6.05 -12.89 9.69
N LEU A 12 5.20 -11.91 9.32
CA LEU A 12 5.33 -10.53 9.84
C LEU A 12 4.11 -10.04 10.59
N VAL A 13 2.95 -10.70 10.50
CA VAL A 13 1.88 -10.45 11.46
C VAL A 13 2.45 -10.56 12.89
N PRO A 14 3.32 -11.53 13.25
CA PRO A 14 4.00 -11.52 14.54
C PRO A 14 4.95 -10.33 14.73
N VAL A 15 5.66 -9.86 13.71
CA VAL A 15 6.58 -8.71 13.83
C VAL A 15 5.82 -7.40 14.01
N PHE A 16 4.73 -7.18 13.28
CA PHE A 16 3.83 -6.03 13.44
C PHE A 16 3.05 -6.11 14.74
N ILE A 17 2.51 -7.29 15.11
CA ILE A 17 1.82 -7.50 16.39
C ILE A 17 2.81 -7.36 17.54
N LEU A 18 4.03 -7.87 17.45
CA LEU A 18 5.03 -7.73 18.51
C LEU A 18 5.53 -6.29 18.60
N ALA A 19 5.77 -5.61 17.48
CA ALA A 19 6.11 -4.18 17.48
C ALA A 19 4.98 -3.34 18.08
N ALA A 20 3.73 -3.66 17.76
CA ALA A 20 2.53 -3.08 18.36
C ALA A 20 2.43 -3.37 19.86
N LEU A 21 2.58 -4.63 20.28
CA LEU A 21 2.50 -5.04 21.69
C LEU A 21 3.62 -4.43 22.54
N LEU A 22 4.85 -4.36 22.01
CA LEU A 22 5.99 -3.75 22.68
C LEU A 22 5.84 -2.23 22.89
N ARG A 23 5.03 -1.56 22.06
CA ARG A 23 4.77 -0.11 22.15
C ARG A 23 3.48 0.24 22.88
N GLY A 24 2.72 -0.77 23.33
CA GLY A 24 1.29 -0.62 23.61
C GLY A 24 0.53 -0.66 22.28
N LEU A 25 -0.50 -1.51 22.18
CA LEU A 25 -1.24 -1.71 20.94
C LEU A 25 -1.54 -0.34 20.31
N PRO A 26 -1.14 -0.10 19.04
CA PRO A 26 -1.54 1.11 18.35
C PRO A 26 -3.05 1.20 18.50
N GLY A 27 -3.52 2.39 18.85
CA GLY A 27 -4.95 2.64 18.87
C GLY A 27 -5.52 2.22 17.52
N ILE A 28 -6.81 1.93 17.48
CA ILE A 28 -7.57 1.71 16.23
C ILE A 28 -7.54 2.95 15.30
N SER A 29 -6.76 3.98 15.67
CA SER A 29 -6.55 5.26 15.02
C SER A 29 -5.22 5.37 14.27
N SER A 30 -4.34 4.35 14.27
CA SER A 30 -3.01 4.49 13.66
C SER A 30 -2.66 3.43 12.62
N LEU A 31 -1.74 3.78 11.73
CA LEU A 31 -1.19 2.97 10.65
C LEU A 31 0.24 2.58 10.97
N VAL A 32 0.54 1.29 10.84
CA VAL A 32 1.90 0.77 11.01
C VAL A 32 2.52 0.47 9.65
N TYR A 33 3.71 0.98 9.39
CA TYR A 33 4.40 0.80 8.10
C TYR A 33 5.86 0.38 8.31
N LEU A 34 6.44 -0.35 7.36
CA LEU A 34 7.85 -0.76 7.43
C LEU A 34 8.77 0.43 7.12
N ASN A 35 9.73 0.68 8.00
CA ASN A 35 10.68 1.78 7.88
C ASN A 35 12.11 1.26 7.65
N GLY A 36 12.30 0.50 6.57
CA GLY A 36 13.61 0.02 6.16
C GLY A 36 14.36 1.05 5.30
N VAL A 37 15.68 0.96 5.32
CA VAL A 37 16.59 1.82 4.55
C VAL A 37 17.27 0.98 3.47
N TRP A 38 17.21 1.44 2.22
CA TRP A 38 17.90 0.79 1.11
C TRP A 38 19.41 0.99 1.23
N ASN A 39 20.19 -0.07 0.99
CA ASN A 39 21.63 0.00 0.86
C ASN A 39 22.08 -0.01 -0.62
N ASP A 40 23.34 0.33 -0.86
CA ASP A 40 23.92 0.43 -2.21
C ASP A 40 23.95 -0.92 -2.96
N ALA A 41 23.86 -2.04 -2.24
CA ALA A 41 23.83 -3.38 -2.82
C ALA A 41 22.43 -3.83 -3.27
N GLY A 42 21.40 -2.98 -3.12
CA GLY A 42 20.02 -3.30 -3.47
C GLY A 42 19.29 -4.13 -2.41
N GLY A 43 19.84 -4.25 -1.21
CA GLY A 43 19.15 -4.80 -0.03
C GLY A 43 18.45 -3.72 0.78
N ILE A 44 17.67 -4.14 1.76
CA ILE A 44 17.05 -3.26 2.77
C ILE A 44 17.54 -3.61 4.17
N GLU A 45 17.75 -2.59 4.98
CA GLU A 45 18.23 -2.72 6.36
C GLU A 45 17.20 -2.15 7.32
N PHE A 46 16.96 -2.89 8.41
CA PHE A 46 16.06 -2.49 9.48
C PHE A 46 16.83 -2.36 10.78
N ASP A 47 16.60 -1.25 11.49
CA ASP A 47 17.06 -1.07 12.86
C ASP A 47 15.98 -1.55 13.83
N VAL A 48 16.30 -2.57 14.64
CA VAL A 48 15.37 -3.18 15.60
C VAL A 48 15.45 -2.52 16.98
N SER A 49 16.25 -1.46 17.16
CA SER A 49 16.35 -0.70 18.42
C SER A 49 15.02 -0.06 18.84
N ALA A 50 14.97 0.69 19.94
CA ALA A 50 13.73 1.14 20.62
C ALA A 50 12.64 1.79 19.74
N LYS A 51 12.97 2.29 18.54
CA LYS A 51 12.01 2.81 17.54
C LYS A 51 11.46 1.76 16.57
N GLY A 52 11.87 0.50 16.70
CA GLY A 52 11.57 -0.73 15.94
C GLY A 52 11.65 -0.64 14.42
N VAL A 53 11.38 -1.78 13.77
CA VAL A 53 11.39 -1.93 12.30
C VAL A 53 10.23 -1.23 11.59
N ALA A 54 9.29 -0.69 12.36
CA ALA A 54 8.06 -0.08 11.87
C ALA A 54 7.91 1.36 12.37
N GLY A 55 7.47 2.23 11.47
CA GLY A 55 6.94 3.54 11.80
C GLY A 55 5.46 3.45 12.17
N ASP A 56 4.98 4.51 12.81
CA ASP A 56 3.57 4.71 13.17
C ASP A 56 3.10 6.04 12.57
N PHE A 57 1.85 6.08 12.15
CA PHE A 57 1.23 7.25 11.55
C PHE A 57 -0.23 7.33 12.02
N GLU A 58 -0.57 8.37 12.78
CA GLU A 58 -1.96 8.58 13.19
C GLU A 58 -2.82 8.92 11.97
N ILE A 59 -3.92 8.20 11.79
CA ILE A 59 -4.85 8.40 10.66
C ILE A 59 -5.29 9.86 10.57
N THR A 60 -5.51 10.51 11.72
CA THR A 60 -5.96 11.90 11.80
C THR A 60 -4.92 12.94 11.39
N ASP A 61 -3.64 12.57 11.30
CA ASP A 61 -2.57 13.46 10.85
C ASP A 61 -2.57 13.65 9.33
N ALA A 62 -3.20 12.74 8.57
CA ALA A 62 -3.44 12.93 7.14
C ALA A 62 -4.63 13.84 6.91
N ASN A 63 -4.51 14.85 6.06
CA ASN A 63 -5.66 15.66 5.67
C ASN A 63 -6.67 14.83 4.84
N PRO A 64 -7.99 15.05 5.00
CA PRO A 64 -8.99 14.55 4.06
C PRO A 64 -8.63 14.96 2.63
N PHE A 65 -8.84 14.08 1.65
CA PHE A 65 -8.61 14.46 0.25
C PHE A 65 -9.73 15.33 -0.33
N LYS A 66 -10.89 15.38 0.35
CA LYS A 66 -12.03 16.27 0.07
C LYS A 66 -12.51 16.92 1.37
N ASP A 67 -12.63 18.24 1.35
CA ASP A 67 -13.19 19.01 2.46
C ASP A 67 -14.69 18.77 2.62
N GLY A 68 -15.18 18.91 3.86
CA GLY A 68 -16.60 18.85 4.19
C GLY A 68 -17.20 17.44 4.24
N ILE A 69 -16.38 16.39 4.09
CA ILE A 69 -16.80 15.00 4.23
C ILE A 69 -16.60 14.54 5.68
N SER A 70 -17.55 13.75 6.18
CA SER A 70 -17.57 13.22 7.54
C SER A 70 -17.91 11.74 7.55
N VAL A 71 -17.40 11.01 8.54
CA VAL A 71 -17.81 9.62 8.82
C VAL A 71 -19.30 9.47 9.15
N LYS A 72 -20.01 10.57 9.40
CA LYS A 72 -21.45 10.60 9.64
C LYS A 72 -22.28 10.74 8.36
N ASP A 73 -21.64 11.01 7.23
CA ASP A 73 -22.34 11.16 5.96
C ASP A 73 -22.98 9.83 5.54
N GLN A 74 -24.18 9.90 4.97
CA GLN A 74 -24.94 8.73 4.55
C GLN A 74 -24.23 7.95 3.44
N SER A 75 -23.49 8.66 2.59
CA SER A 75 -22.74 8.07 1.50
C SER A 75 -21.46 8.85 1.20
N PHE A 76 -20.50 8.15 0.62
CA PHE A 76 -19.25 8.72 0.13
C PHE A 76 -18.57 7.75 -0.83
N TYR A 77 -17.90 8.31 -1.83
CA TYR A 77 -17.13 7.53 -2.80
C TYR A 77 -15.77 8.19 -3.05
N ALA A 78 -14.70 7.43 -2.81
CA ALA A 78 -13.37 7.77 -3.29
C ALA A 78 -13.32 7.64 -4.82
N LEU A 79 -13.94 6.57 -5.34
CA LEU A 79 -14.25 6.37 -6.75
C LEU A 79 -15.68 5.83 -6.86
N THR A 80 -16.44 6.31 -7.85
CA THR A 80 -17.78 5.75 -8.15
C THR A 80 -17.66 4.39 -8.81
N LYS A 81 -18.76 3.62 -8.83
CA LYS A 81 -18.80 2.31 -9.49
C LYS A 81 -18.44 2.42 -10.98
N GLU A 82 -18.95 3.45 -11.64
CA GLU A 82 -18.71 3.73 -13.06
C GLU A 82 -17.24 4.09 -13.34
N GLN A 83 -16.57 4.77 -12.40
CA GLN A 83 -15.15 5.10 -12.54
C GLN A 83 -14.23 3.87 -12.44
N VAL A 84 -14.75 2.75 -11.93
CA VAL A 84 -14.01 1.53 -11.66
C VAL A 84 -14.36 0.40 -12.63
N ALA A 85 -15.62 0.29 -13.06
CA ALA A 85 -16.15 -0.85 -13.82
C ALA A 85 -15.38 -1.19 -15.11
N ASP A 86 -14.78 -0.20 -15.76
CA ASP A 86 -14.08 -0.35 -17.05
C ASP A 86 -12.56 -0.26 -16.93
N LEU A 87 -12.00 -0.34 -15.72
CA LEU A 87 -10.54 -0.29 -15.55
C LEU A 87 -9.87 -1.53 -16.16
N SER A 88 -8.65 -1.36 -16.66
CA SER A 88 -7.81 -2.40 -17.23
C SER A 88 -7.54 -3.57 -16.28
N ILE A 89 -7.75 -3.39 -14.97
CA ILE A 89 -7.67 -4.46 -13.96
C ILE A 89 -8.80 -5.50 -14.05
N PHE A 90 -9.93 -5.18 -14.70
CA PHE A 90 -11.03 -6.12 -14.94
C PHE A 90 -10.74 -7.07 -16.10
N ILE A 91 -9.69 -6.82 -16.88
CA ILE A 91 -9.24 -7.73 -17.94
C ILE A 91 -8.54 -8.93 -17.27
N PRO A 92 -9.05 -10.17 -17.46
CA PRO A 92 -8.44 -11.34 -16.85
C PRO A 92 -7.00 -11.56 -17.35
N LEU A 93 -6.11 -12.00 -16.45
CA LEU A 93 -4.75 -12.35 -16.82
C LEU A 93 -4.71 -13.42 -17.92
N THR A 94 -3.79 -13.25 -18.87
CA THR A 94 -3.48 -14.25 -19.90
C THR A 94 -2.77 -15.46 -19.31
N GLN A 95 -2.74 -16.58 -20.03
CA GLN A 95 -2.05 -17.79 -19.56
C GLN A 95 -0.53 -17.57 -19.33
N ASN A 96 0.08 -16.68 -20.13
CA ASN A 96 1.49 -16.33 -19.98
C ASN A 96 1.75 -15.42 -18.77
N GLU A 97 0.76 -14.65 -18.34
CA GLU A 97 0.86 -13.88 -17.09
C GLU A 97 0.67 -14.78 -15.88
N LYS A 98 -0.30 -15.70 -15.96
CA LYS A 98 -0.57 -16.68 -14.91
C LYS A 98 0.59 -17.66 -14.66
N SER A 99 1.47 -17.87 -15.64
CA SER A 99 2.65 -18.73 -15.46
C SER A 99 3.73 -18.09 -14.58
N CYS A 100 3.68 -16.77 -14.35
CA CYS A 100 4.45 -16.13 -13.28
C CYS A 100 3.68 -16.26 -11.96
N ASN A 101 4.05 -17.25 -11.13
CA ASN A 101 3.29 -17.58 -9.91
C ASN A 101 3.08 -16.38 -8.98
N TYR A 102 4.08 -15.49 -8.85
CA TYR A 102 3.93 -14.30 -8.02
C TYR A 102 2.92 -13.30 -8.59
N VAL A 103 2.87 -13.11 -9.92
CA VAL A 103 1.82 -12.28 -10.57
C VAL A 103 0.44 -12.87 -10.27
N LEU A 104 0.27 -14.19 -10.47
CA LEU A 104 -1.00 -14.87 -10.22
C LEU A 104 -1.44 -14.70 -8.77
N ASP A 105 -0.53 -14.88 -7.82
CA ASP A 105 -0.86 -14.77 -6.41
C ASP A 105 -1.22 -13.31 -6.01
N GLN A 106 -0.52 -12.28 -6.52
CA GLN A 106 -0.93 -10.88 -6.31
C GLN A 106 -2.29 -10.57 -6.93
N TYR A 107 -2.61 -11.21 -8.05
CA TYR A 107 -3.92 -11.10 -8.70
C TYR A 107 -5.01 -11.75 -7.86
N GLU A 108 -4.86 -13.02 -7.46
CA GLU A 108 -5.85 -13.76 -6.66
C GLU A 108 -6.08 -13.13 -5.27
N ARG A 109 -5.07 -12.45 -4.72
CA ARG A 109 -5.19 -11.69 -3.46
C ARG A 109 -5.77 -10.30 -3.64
N ASN A 110 -6.14 -9.91 -4.85
CA ASN A 110 -6.71 -8.61 -5.17
C ASN A 110 -5.74 -7.42 -4.93
N ILE A 111 -4.45 -7.68 -4.71
CA ILE A 111 -3.41 -6.64 -4.56
C ILE A 111 -3.15 -5.98 -5.91
N TYR A 112 -3.12 -6.77 -6.98
CA TYR A 112 -3.05 -6.28 -8.36
C TYR A 112 -4.14 -5.25 -8.64
N SER A 113 -5.41 -5.57 -8.35
CA SER A 113 -6.53 -4.66 -8.55
C SER A 113 -6.43 -3.43 -7.66
N ALA A 114 -6.04 -3.61 -6.38
CA ALA A 114 -5.87 -2.51 -5.44
C ALA A 114 -4.88 -1.46 -5.97
N LEU A 115 -3.73 -1.88 -6.51
CA LEU A 115 -2.75 -0.95 -7.08
C LEU A 115 -3.31 -0.18 -8.29
N GLY A 116 -4.05 -0.84 -9.18
CA GLY A 116 -4.69 -0.18 -10.32
C GLY A 116 -5.78 0.82 -9.89
N ILE A 117 -6.60 0.45 -8.91
CA ILE A 117 -7.64 1.33 -8.33
C ILE A 117 -7.01 2.54 -7.63
N ILE A 118 -5.94 2.35 -6.87
CA ILE A 118 -5.24 3.43 -6.19
C ILE A 118 -4.55 4.35 -7.22
N ALA A 119 -3.96 3.81 -8.29
CA ALA A 119 -3.42 4.63 -9.38
C ALA A 119 -4.53 5.45 -10.07
N LYS A 120 -5.71 4.87 -10.26
CA LYS A 120 -6.90 5.60 -10.75
C LYS A 120 -7.31 6.72 -9.80
N PHE A 121 -7.31 6.48 -8.50
CA PHE A 121 -7.66 7.48 -7.50
C PHE A 121 -6.64 8.62 -7.42
N VAL A 122 -5.36 8.30 -7.24
CA VAL A 122 -4.29 9.29 -6.97
C VAL A 122 -3.88 10.06 -8.22
N ALA A 123 -3.76 9.37 -9.35
CA ALA A 123 -3.17 9.93 -10.57
C ALA A 123 -4.16 10.02 -11.75
N ASN A 124 -5.42 9.60 -11.55
CA ASN A 124 -6.45 9.54 -12.61
C ASN A 124 -5.98 8.77 -13.86
N VAL A 125 -5.21 7.70 -13.67
CA VAL A 125 -4.75 6.82 -14.75
C VAL A 125 -5.36 5.44 -14.63
N ASP A 126 -5.75 4.85 -15.77
CA ASP A 126 -6.13 3.45 -15.84
C ASP A 126 -4.89 2.61 -16.19
N ILE A 127 -4.44 1.80 -15.23
CA ILE A 127 -3.33 0.87 -15.44
C ILE A 127 -3.70 -0.52 -14.91
N ALA A 128 -3.37 -1.53 -15.72
CA ALA A 128 -3.02 -2.85 -15.24
C ALA A 128 -1.59 -2.79 -14.67
N PRO A 129 -1.33 -3.05 -13.38
CA PRO A 129 0.00 -2.89 -12.81
C PRO A 129 0.97 -3.99 -13.26
N SER A 130 2.23 -3.62 -13.46
CA SER A 130 3.33 -4.55 -13.69
C SER A 130 3.88 -5.04 -12.35
N ILE A 131 3.49 -6.26 -11.97
CA ILE A 131 4.05 -6.94 -10.79
C ILE A 131 5.50 -7.37 -11.07
N THR A 132 5.85 -7.70 -12.32
CA THR A 132 7.23 -8.08 -12.67
C THR A 132 8.21 -6.91 -12.56
N HIS A 133 7.80 -5.68 -12.89
CA HIS A 133 8.57 -4.48 -12.58
C HIS A 133 8.81 -4.33 -11.08
N LEU A 134 7.77 -4.56 -10.26
CA LEU A 134 7.90 -4.49 -8.81
C LEU A 134 8.80 -5.60 -8.25
N ILE A 135 8.72 -6.83 -8.76
CA ILE A 135 9.63 -7.93 -8.39
C ILE A 135 11.08 -7.53 -8.67
N LYS A 136 11.36 -7.04 -9.90
CA LYS A 136 12.71 -6.69 -10.32
C LYS A 136 13.32 -5.56 -9.50
N ASN A 137 12.48 -4.66 -8.98
CA ASN A 137 12.86 -3.52 -8.16
C ASN A 137 12.67 -3.75 -6.65
N SER A 138 12.31 -4.97 -6.23
CA SER A 138 12.24 -5.36 -4.83
C SER A 138 13.63 -5.57 -4.24
N PRO A 139 13.80 -5.47 -2.90
CA PRO A 139 15.10 -5.71 -2.30
C PRO A 139 15.54 -7.15 -2.51
N ASN A 140 16.82 -7.35 -2.81
CA ASN A 140 17.42 -8.68 -2.98
C ASN A 140 17.87 -9.32 -1.65
N SER A 141 17.80 -8.56 -0.56
CA SER A 141 18.18 -9.02 0.77
C SER A 141 17.56 -8.15 1.84
N VAL A 142 17.42 -8.71 3.03
CA VAL A 142 17.01 -7.99 4.25
C VAL A 142 18.04 -8.25 5.33
N LYS A 143 18.43 -7.18 6.02
CA LYS A 143 19.30 -7.27 7.21
C LYS A 143 18.69 -6.56 8.39
N PHE A 144 18.83 -7.16 9.57
CA PHE A 144 18.37 -6.60 10.82
C PHE A 144 19.56 -6.22 11.72
N HIS A 145 19.58 -4.98 12.18
CA HIS A 145 20.60 -4.46 13.10
C HIS A 145 20.03 -4.24 14.50
N ASN A 146 20.90 -4.18 15.50
CA ASN A 146 20.54 -3.84 16.89
C ASN A 146 19.41 -4.72 17.49
N ARG A 147 19.45 -6.02 17.17
CA ARG A 147 18.44 -6.99 17.62
C ARG A 147 18.48 -7.13 19.14
N PRO A 148 17.33 -7.07 19.84
CA PRO A 148 17.27 -7.43 21.25
C PRO A 148 17.82 -8.84 21.52
N LEU A 149 18.38 -9.05 22.71
CA LEU A 149 18.84 -10.39 23.11
C LEU A 149 17.66 -11.37 23.10
N GLY A 150 17.86 -12.53 22.48
CA GLY A 150 16.85 -13.58 22.40
C GLY A 150 15.83 -13.44 21.26
N THR A 151 15.96 -12.44 20.37
CA THR A 151 15.04 -12.26 19.22
C THR A 151 15.67 -12.65 17.87
N SER A 152 16.79 -13.37 17.85
CA SER A 152 17.47 -13.77 16.61
C SER A 152 16.59 -14.61 15.68
N ASP A 153 15.68 -15.41 16.24
CA ASP A 153 14.77 -16.24 15.46
C ASP A 153 13.63 -15.45 14.80
N LEU A 154 13.33 -14.24 15.31
CA LEU A 154 12.29 -13.36 14.78
C LEU A 154 12.82 -12.41 13.71
N TYR A 155 14.12 -12.09 13.77
CA TYR A 155 14.78 -11.12 12.89
C TYR A 155 15.96 -11.80 12.20
N LYS A 156 15.65 -12.58 11.16
CA LYS A 156 16.63 -13.32 10.36
C LYS A 156 17.02 -12.50 9.14
N ASP A 157 18.32 -12.43 8.89
CA ASP A 157 18.80 -11.88 7.63
C ASP A 157 18.51 -12.89 6.53
N GLU A 158 18.06 -12.40 5.38
CA GLU A 158 17.65 -13.24 4.26
C GLU A 158 18.12 -12.63 2.94
N GLU A 159 18.43 -13.50 1.99
CA GLU A 159 18.72 -13.13 0.60
C GLU A 159 17.65 -13.74 -0.30
N PHE A 160 17.33 -13.04 -1.38
CA PHE A 160 16.22 -13.36 -2.26
C PHE A 160 16.65 -13.38 -3.71
N THR A 161 16.15 -14.36 -4.45
CA THR A 161 16.17 -14.34 -5.91
C THR A 161 14.97 -13.57 -6.42
N LEU A 162 15.18 -12.53 -7.23
CA LEU A 162 14.11 -11.69 -7.78
C LEU A 162 13.52 -12.32 -9.04
N ASP A 163 12.63 -13.28 -8.85
CA ASP A 163 11.96 -14.03 -9.91
C ASP A 163 10.47 -14.31 -9.61
N CYS A 164 9.81 -15.02 -10.53
CA CYS A 164 8.39 -15.36 -10.41
C CYS A 164 8.07 -16.43 -9.35
N SER A 165 9.06 -16.99 -8.65
CA SER A 165 8.89 -18.04 -7.63
C SER A 165 8.74 -17.50 -6.20
N LEU A 166 8.83 -16.18 -6.01
CA LEU A 166 8.85 -15.42 -4.74
C LEU A 166 7.58 -15.51 -3.84
N ILE A 167 6.91 -16.66 -3.78
CA ILE A 167 5.64 -16.85 -3.05
C ILE A 167 5.77 -16.63 -1.54
N THR A 168 6.97 -16.72 -0.96
CA THR A 168 7.13 -16.64 0.51
C THR A 168 7.34 -15.22 1.05
N ASN A 169 7.66 -14.23 0.22
CA ASN A 169 8.20 -12.92 0.66
C ASN A 169 7.40 -11.71 0.16
N PHE A 170 6.06 -11.80 0.26
CA PHE A 170 5.09 -10.71 0.06
C PHE A 170 5.52 -9.34 0.57
N THR A 171 6.31 -9.36 1.63
CA THR A 171 6.59 -8.26 2.52
C THR A 171 7.15 -7.02 1.84
N TYR A 172 8.01 -7.19 0.83
CA TYR A 172 8.88 -6.08 0.39
C TYR A 172 8.46 -5.46 -0.93
N LEU A 173 7.33 -5.89 -1.51
CA LEU A 173 6.77 -5.25 -2.69
C LEU A 173 6.46 -3.76 -2.41
N ASN A 174 6.01 -3.45 -1.20
CA ASN A 174 5.79 -2.07 -0.75
C ASN A 174 7.08 -1.23 -0.77
N GLN A 175 8.26 -1.83 -0.58
CA GLN A 175 9.54 -1.14 -0.68
C GLN A 175 9.87 -0.80 -2.14
N ALA A 176 9.55 -1.71 -3.07
CA ALA A 176 9.65 -1.44 -4.50
C ALA A 176 8.70 -0.31 -4.93
N ILE A 177 7.44 -0.32 -4.46
CA ILE A 177 6.48 0.76 -4.70
C ILE A 177 7.02 2.09 -4.17
N LYS A 178 7.52 2.12 -2.93
CA LYS A 178 8.09 3.34 -2.35
C LYS A 178 9.27 3.87 -3.16
N LYS A 179 10.18 3.00 -3.61
CA LYS A 179 11.41 3.39 -4.30
C LYS A 179 11.20 3.75 -5.78
N GLU A 180 10.49 2.89 -6.52
CA GLU A 180 10.38 2.97 -7.98
C GLU A 180 8.95 3.28 -8.45
N GLY A 181 7.94 3.13 -7.59
CA GLY A 181 6.55 3.24 -7.98
C GLY A 181 6.06 2.03 -8.77
N VAL A 182 4.87 2.16 -9.34
CA VAL A 182 4.17 1.17 -10.15
C VAL A 182 4.15 1.64 -11.59
N VAL A 183 4.46 0.74 -12.52
CA VAL A 183 4.33 0.97 -13.97
C VAL A 183 3.20 0.12 -14.55
N SER A 184 2.71 0.49 -15.74
CA SER A 184 1.72 -0.31 -16.46
C SER A 184 2.34 -1.61 -17.01
N SER A 185 1.57 -2.70 -16.99
CA SER A 185 1.94 -3.98 -17.61
C SER A 185 2.08 -3.88 -19.14
N LYS A 186 1.48 -2.86 -19.77
CA LYS A 186 1.73 -2.54 -21.19
C LYS A 186 3.18 -2.11 -21.44
N CYS A 187 3.81 -1.43 -20.47
CA CYS A 187 5.20 -0.99 -20.55
C CYS A 187 6.17 -2.12 -20.17
N ILE A 188 5.95 -2.76 -19.01
CA ILE A 188 6.73 -3.91 -18.52
C ILE A 188 5.77 -5.11 -18.35
N PRO A 189 5.77 -6.07 -19.27
CA PRO A 189 4.83 -7.20 -19.23
C PRO A 189 4.97 -8.09 -18.00
N ASN A 190 3.84 -8.60 -17.51
CA ASN A 190 3.80 -9.57 -16.42
C ASN A 190 4.15 -10.98 -16.91
N VAL A 191 5.41 -11.23 -17.29
CA VAL A 191 5.85 -12.52 -17.89
C VAL A 191 6.88 -13.24 -17.01
N VAL A 192 6.98 -14.57 -17.17
CA VAL A 192 7.93 -15.40 -16.40
C VAL A 192 9.38 -14.95 -16.58
N ASN A 193 9.77 -14.63 -17.80
CA ASN A 193 11.10 -14.11 -18.11
C ASN A 193 11.11 -12.60 -17.91
N ILE A 194 11.22 -12.18 -16.65
CA ILE A 194 11.26 -10.76 -16.27
C ILE A 194 12.41 -10.07 -17.03
N PRO A 195 12.15 -8.96 -17.75
CA PRO A 195 13.18 -8.24 -18.47
C PRO A 195 14.35 -7.85 -17.57
N GLU A 196 15.59 -7.98 -18.07
CA GLU A 196 16.77 -7.59 -17.30
C GLU A 196 16.78 -6.09 -17.00
N ASN A 197 16.37 -5.29 -17.99
CA ASN A 197 16.22 -3.85 -17.87
C ASN A 197 14.74 -3.48 -17.77
N VAL A 198 14.35 -2.94 -16.60
CA VAL A 198 13.00 -2.44 -16.31
C VAL A 198 12.96 -0.92 -16.09
N SER A 199 14.02 -0.21 -16.49
CA SER A 199 14.10 1.26 -16.43
C SER A 199 13.52 1.94 -17.68
N LYS A 200 13.09 1.16 -18.67
CA LYS A 200 12.39 1.61 -19.87
C LYS A 200 11.37 0.56 -20.31
N CYS A 201 10.36 0.95 -21.08
CA CYS A 201 9.39 0.01 -21.61
C CYS A 201 10.03 -0.97 -22.59
N VAL A 202 9.48 -2.19 -22.67
CA VAL A 202 9.90 -3.19 -23.66
C VAL A 202 9.53 -2.72 -25.07
N ASP A 203 8.36 -2.12 -25.21
CA ASP A 203 7.94 -1.41 -26.42
C ASP A 203 8.37 0.06 -26.32
N GLU A 204 9.29 0.48 -27.18
CA GLU A 204 9.84 1.85 -27.18
C GLU A 204 8.84 2.91 -27.65
N THR A 205 7.67 2.51 -28.17
CA THR A 205 6.57 3.43 -28.50
C THR A 205 5.75 3.83 -27.28
N ILE A 206 5.88 3.10 -26.17
CA ILE A 206 5.19 3.38 -24.91
C ILE A 206 6.09 4.25 -24.03
N GLU A 207 5.54 5.37 -23.56
CA GLU A 207 6.23 6.24 -22.60
C GLU A 207 6.42 5.51 -21.26
N TYR A 208 7.66 5.49 -20.77
CA TYR A 208 7.96 4.99 -19.44
C TYR A 208 7.47 5.97 -18.39
N LYS A 209 6.49 5.55 -17.58
CA LYS A 209 5.93 6.37 -16.51
C LYS A 209 5.63 5.54 -15.27
N THR A 210 6.10 6.07 -14.14
CA THR A 210 5.90 5.49 -12.80
C THR A 210 4.82 6.27 -12.05
N TYR A 211 3.98 5.55 -11.31
CA TYR A 211 2.92 6.09 -10.46
C TYR A 211 3.14 5.63 -9.02
N LEU A 212 2.57 6.30 -8.03
CA LEU A 212 2.66 5.87 -6.62
C LEU A 212 4.10 5.74 -6.08
N LYS A 213 5.06 6.41 -6.71
CA LYS A 213 6.44 6.52 -6.18
C LYS A 213 6.40 7.32 -4.88
N ASN A 214 7.24 6.96 -3.91
CA ASN A 214 7.26 7.47 -2.53
C ASN A 214 6.06 7.09 -1.66
N PHE A 215 5.08 6.37 -2.20
CA PHE A 215 3.99 5.85 -1.38
C PHE A 215 4.47 4.62 -0.58
N THR A 216 3.99 4.50 0.65
CA THR A 216 4.18 3.33 1.51
C THR A 216 2.86 2.67 1.82
N GLU A 217 2.92 1.39 2.16
CA GLU A 217 1.79 0.65 2.71
C GLU A 217 1.70 0.90 4.22
N GLY A 218 0.56 1.42 4.68
CA GLY A 218 0.20 1.57 6.08
C GLY A 218 -0.85 0.54 6.46
N ARG A 219 -0.51 -0.34 7.42
CA ARG A 219 -1.39 -1.41 7.89
C ARG A 219 -2.17 -0.97 9.12
N PHE A 220 -3.43 -1.35 9.16
CA PHE A 220 -4.29 -1.21 10.34
C PHE A 220 -4.80 -2.57 10.79
N ILE A 221 -5.14 -2.69 12.07
CA ILE A 221 -5.65 -3.91 12.69
C ILE A 221 -6.95 -3.57 13.40
N ALA A 222 -7.91 -4.50 13.35
CA ALA A 222 -9.17 -4.41 14.09
C ALA A 222 -9.99 -3.14 13.80
N ALA A 223 -10.00 -2.67 12.55
CA ALA A 223 -10.69 -1.43 12.18
C ALA A 223 -12.19 -1.49 12.49
N THR A 224 -12.72 -0.41 13.05
CA THR A 224 -14.17 -0.18 13.16
C THR A 224 -14.73 0.35 11.84
N GLU A 225 -16.05 0.38 11.69
CA GLU A 225 -16.70 1.07 10.57
C GLU A 225 -16.21 2.52 10.43
N ASN A 226 -16.17 3.27 11.53
CA ASN A 226 -15.71 4.66 11.52
C ASN A 226 -14.23 4.76 11.14
N THR A 227 -13.39 3.81 11.58
CA THR A 227 -11.99 3.75 11.16
C THR A 227 -11.88 3.57 9.64
N LEU A 228 -12.63 2.63 9.06
CA LEU A 228 -12.62 2.42 7.60
C LEU A 228 -13.12 3.65 6.83
N ARG A 229 -14.15 4.35 7.36
CA ARG A 229 -14.61 5.61 6.79
C ARG A 229 -13.56 6.72 6.87
N GLU A 230 -12.88 6.89 8.01
CA GLU A 230 -11.76 7.85 8.12
C GLU A 230 -10.63 7.52 7.15
N LEU A 231 -10.28 6.23 7.02
CA LEU A 231 -9.26 5.78 6.08
C LEU A 231 -9.66 6.11 4.64
N LEU A 232 -10.91 5.82 4.26
CA LEU A 232 -11.46 6.19 2.95
C LEU A 232 -11.37 7.69 2.70
N ILE A 233 -11.79 8.52 3.66
CA ILE A 233 -11.83 9.99 3.55
C ILE A 233 -10.42 10.60 3.39
N ARG A 234 -9.39 9.99 3.96
CA ARG A 234 -8.04 10.57 4.03
C ARG A 234 -7.08 9.98 3.01
N PHE A 235 -7.18 8.68 2.75
CA PHE A 235 -6.25 7.95 1.90
C PHE A 235 -6.88 7.42 0.60
N GLY A 236 -8.21 7.47 0.48
CA GLY A 236 -8.92 6.90 -0.66
C GLY A 236 -9.14 5.39 -0.52
N PRO A 237 -9.10 4.61 -1.62
CA PRO A 237 -9.42 3.18 -1.60
C PRO A 237 -8.66 2.40 -0.52
N VAL A 238 -9.37 1.54 0.21
CA VAL A 238 -8.83 0.79 1.37
C VAL A 238 -8.86 -0.70 1.06
N TYR A 239 -7.72 -1.38 1.14
CA TYR A 239 -7.68 -2.82 1.03
C TYR A 239 -8.03 -3.47 2.38
N VAL A 240 -8.98 -4.39 2.39
CA VAL A 240 -9.41 -5.15 3.57
C VAL A 240 -9.57 -6.62 3.21
N THR A 241 -8.77 -7.48 3.84
CA THR A 241 -8.79 -8.95 3.66
C THR A 241 -8.51 -9.42 2.22
N ASP A 242 -9.50 -9.33 1.33
CA ASP A 242 -9.50 -9.77 -0.07
C ASP A 242 -10.23 -8.78 -1.00
N SER A 243 -10.62 -7.62 -0.46
CA SER A 243 -11.53 -6.67 -1.09
C SER A 243 -10.94 -5.27 -1.04
N VAL A 244 -11.24 -4.44 -2.04
CA VAL A 244 -10.88 -3.02 -2.05
C VAL A 244 -12.13 -2.20 -1.83
N VAL A 245 -12.26 -1.57 -0.67
CA VAL A 245 -13.35 -0.66 -0.36
C VAL A 245 -13.13 0.66 -1.08
N ILE A 246 -14.11 1.12 -1.85
CA ILE A 246 -14.03 2.35 -2.65
C ILE A 246 -15.05 3.42 -2.23
N GLY A 247 -16.00 3.07 -1.36
CA GLY A 247 -17.02 3.97 -0.85
C GLY A 247 -18.02 3.27 0.07
N TRP A 248 -19.02 4.01 0.52
CA TRP A 248 -20.17 3.49 1.26
C TRP A 248 -21.46 4.19 0.88
N GLU A 249 -22.57 3.51 1.09
CA GLU A 249 -23.91 4.05 1.00
C GLU A 249 -24.82 3.32 2.00
N GLY A 250 -25.50 4.08 2.86
CA GLY A 250 -26.35 3.51 3.91
C GLY A 250 -25.54 2.58 4.81
N ASP A 251 -25.97 1.32 4.90
CA ASP A 251 -25.37 0.26 5.74
C ASP A 251 -24.39 -0.66 4.99
N ASN A 252 -24.01 -0.28 3.76
CA ASN A 252 -23.11 -1.07 2.93
C ASN A 252 -21.82 -0.32 2.61
N PHE A 253 -20.74 -1.08 2.47
CA PHE A 253 -19.54 -0.65 1.75
C PHE A 253 -19.64 -1.09 0.29
N THR A 254 -19.28 -0.20 -0.63
CA THR A 254 -19.05 -0.58 -2.02
C THR A 254 -17.62 -1.06 -2.17
N VAL A 255 -17.44 -2.29 -2.67
CA VAL A 255 -16.16 -2.96 -2.75
C VAL A 255 -15.89 -3.54 -4.13
N VAL A 256 -14.60 -3.68 -4.44
CA VAL A 256 -14.10 -4.44 -5.59
C VAL A 256 -13.48 -5.73 -5.08
N LYS A 257 -13.98 -6.88 -5.54
CA LYS A 257 -13.52 -8.21 -5.10
C LYS A 257 -13.68 -9.24 -6.21
N PHE A 258 -13.09 -10.42 -6.04
CA PHE A 258 -13.42 -11.58 -6.87
C PHE A 258 -14.71 -12.23 -6.40
N ASN A 259 -15.56 -12.63 -7.35
CA ASN A 259 -16.67 -13.53 -7.10
C ASN A 259 -16.19 -15.00 -7.08
N ASP A 260 -17.14 -15.92 -6.89
CA ASP A 260 -16.84 -17.37 -6.82
C ASP A 260 -16.24 -17.91 -8.13
N ASP A 261 -16.53 -17.27 -9.27
CA ASP A 261 -16.00 -17.60 -10.60
C ASP A 261 -14.65 -16.95 -10.90
N GLN A 262 -14.01 -16.31 -9.90
CA GLN A 262 -12.73 -15.58 -10.06
C GLN A 262 -12.82 -14.43 -11.08
N VAL A 263 -13.99 -13.83 -11.20
CA VAL A 263 -14.23 -12.61 -11.97
C VAL A 263 -14.28 -11.43 -11.00
N LEU A 264 -13.55 -10.36 -11.32
CA LEU A 264 -13.57 -9.14 -10.54
C LEU A 264 -14.92 -8.44 -10.71
N GLU A 265 -15.54 -8.01 -9.62
CA GLU A 265 -16.84 -7.33 -9.61
C GLU A 265 -16.85 -6.14 -8.66
N VAL A 266 -17.77 -5.20 -8.90
CA VAL A 266 -18.07 -4.10 -7.99
C VAL A 266 -19.42 -4.36 -7.35
N VAL A 267 -19.45 -4.57 -6.03
CA VAL A 267 -20.66 -4.92 -5.29
C VAL A 267 -20.79 -4.14 -4.00
N ASP A 268 -22.02 -4.06 -3.49
CA ASP A 268 -22.27 -3.51 -2.15
C ASP A 268 -22.37 -4.66 -1.15
N GLU A 269 -21.67 -4.52 -0.03
CA GLU A 269 -21.64 -5.52 1.03
C GLU A 269 -21.95 -4.92 2.39
N PRO A 270 -22.63 -5.67 3.29
CA PRO A 270 -22.91 -5.21 4.64
C PRO A 270 -21.61 -4.85 5.37
N LYS A 271 -21.59 -3.66 5.99
CA LYS A 271 -20.39 -3.17 6.72
C LYS A 271 -19.93 -4.11 7.82
N SER A 272 -20.84 -4.90 8.39
CA SER A 272 -20.55 -5.90 9.43
C SER A 272 -19.51 -6.94 9.00
N ARG A 273 -19.35 -7.20 7.69
CA ARG A 273 -18.29 -8.08 7.17
C ARG A 273 -16.89 -7.50 7.38
N PHE A 274 -16.75 -6.18 7.43
CA PHE A 274 -15.46 -5.48 7.43
C PHE A 274 -14.98 -5.06 8.83
N VAL A 275 -15.85 -5.14 9.83
CA VAL A 275 -15.53 -4.80 11.22
C VAL A 275 -14.51 -5.79 11.81
N LEU A 276 -13.52 -5.27 12.54
CA LEU A 276 -12.41 -6.01 13.17
C LEU A 276 -11.44 -6.70 12.19
N ASN A 277 -11.44 -6.32 10.90
CA ASN A 277 -10.50 -6.87 9.94
C ASN A 277 -9.14 -6.15 9.96
N VAL A 278 -8.18 -6.79 9.30
CA VAL A 278 -6.86 -6.24 9.00
C VAL A 278 -6.86 -5.79 7.55
N GLY A 279 -6.18 -4.68 7.29
CA GLY A 279 -6.09 -4.14 5.95
C GLY A 279 -4.93 -3.18 5.81
N TRP A 280 -4.88 -2.51 4.67
CA TRP A 280 -3.90 -1.49 4.40
C TRP A 280 -4.44 -0.38 3.50
N VAL A 281 -3.80 0.78 3.63
CA VAL A 281 -3.93 1.89 2.70
C VAL A 281 -2.55 2.20 2.13
N LEU A 282 -2.53 2.80 0.95
CA LEU A 282 -1.31 3.32 0.38
C LEU A 282 -1.27 4.83 0.59
N PHE A 283 -0.21 5.35 1.20
CA PHE A 283 -0.09 6.77 1.51
C PHE A 283 1.34 7.28 1.32
N GLU A 284 1.50 8.54 0.95
CA GLU A 284 2.83 9.17 0.91
C GLU A 284 3.24 9.53 2.33
N VAL A 285 4.36 8.98 2.81
CA VAL A 285 4.91 9.40 4.10
C VAL A 285 5.40 10.83 3.94
N PRO A 286 4.88 11.82 4.70
CA PRO A 286 5.39 13.18 4.62
C PRO A 286 6.88 13.15 4.95
N ASP A 287 7.73 13.58 4.01
CA ASP A 287 9.14 13.77 4.29
C ASP A 287 9.26 14.63 5.55
N ALA A 288 10.07 14.20 6.53
CA ALA A 288 10.32 15.01 7.74
C ALA A 288 10.79 16.44 7.37
N VAL A 289 11.45 16.59 6.21
CA VAL A 289 11.85 17.88 5.63
C VAL A 289 10.66 18.70 5.12
N ALA A 290 9.62 18.07 4.57
CA ALA A 290 8.39 18.74 4.15
C ALA A 290 7.60 19.27 5.36
N VAL A 291 7.53 18.49 6.44
CA VAL A 291 6.89 18.91 7.71
C VAL A 291 7.61 20.12 8.31
N VAL A 292 8.96 20.12 8.33
CA VAL A 292 9.75 21.29 8.77
C VAL A 292 9.51 22.50 7.87
N LYS A 293 9.42 22.33 6.54
CA LYS A 293 9.13 23.44 5.61
C LYS A 293 7.73 24.05 5.80
N ILE A 294 6.73 23.23 6.10
CA ILE A 294 5.36 23.70 6.41
C ILE A 294 5.33 24.44 7.74
N ALA A 295 5.98 23.90 8.78
CA ALA A 295 6.11 24.55 10.08
C ALA A 295 6.88 25.88 9.99
N LEU A 296 7.97 25.94 9.21
CA LEU A 296 8.73 27.17 9.01
C LEU A 296 7.92 28.23 8.24
N LYS A 297 7.13 27.82 7.24
CA LYS A 297 6.23 28.73 6.52
C LYS A 297 5.19 29.33 7.47
N LEU A 298 4.54 28.52 8.31
CA LEU A 298 3.54 28.99 9.28
C LEU A 298 4.14 29.93 10.33
N ILE A 299 5.36 29.66 10.81
CA ILE A 299 6.07 30.56 11.74
C ILE A 299 6.42 31.89 11.05
N LEU A 300 6.87 31.86 9.78
CA LEU A 300 7.13 33.11 9.03
C LEU A 300 5.85 33.93 8.85
N THR A 301 4.71 33.33 8.49
CA THR A 301 3.46 34.08 8.34
C THR A 301 2.95 34.63 9.66
N ALA A 302 3.07 33.88 10.76
CA ALA A 302 2.64 34.30 12.09
C ALA A 302 3.54 35.38 12.71
N VAL A 303 4.83 35.43 12.38
CA VAL A 303 5.78 36.44 12.88
C VAL A 303 5.77 37.72 12.03
N ILE A 304 5.52 37.61 10.72
CA ILE A 304 5.54 38.77 9.81
C ILE A 304 4.22 39.57 9.85
N LEU A 305 3.06 38.93 10.05
CA LEU A 305 1.78 39.67 10.13
C LEU A 305 1.70 40.72 11.26
N PRO A 306 2.16 40.47 12.50
CA PRO A 306 2.14 41.48 13.55
C PRO A 306 3.16 42.61 13.34
N ILE A 307 4.23 42.40 12.55
CA ILE A 307 5.21 43.44 12.28
C ILE A 307 4.62 44.50 11.32
N PHE A 308 3.80 44.11 10.36
CA PHE A 308 3.13 45.06 9.47
C PHE A 308 1.98 45.82 10.13
N ALA A 309 1.39 45.30 11.20
CA ALA A 309 0.37 46.01 11.98
C ALA A 309 0.94 47.12 12.88
N LEU A 310 2.27 47.20 13.06
CA LEU A 310 2.95 48.25 13.83
C LEU A 310 3.43 49.43 12.97
N PHE A 311 3.20 49.40 11.65
CA PHE A 311 3.61 50.45 10.70
C PHE A 311 2.43 51.10 9.94
N ILE A 312 1.21 51.01 10.48
CA ILE A 312 0.02 51.75 10.00
C ILE A 312 -0.49 52.65 11.13
#